data_AF-A0A147K0V4-F1
#
_entry.id   AF-A0A147K0V4-F1
#
_cell.length_a   1.000
_cell.length_b   1.000
_cell.length_c   1.000
_cell.angle_alpha   90.00
_cell.angle_beta   90.00
_cell.angle_gamma   90.00
#
_symmetry.space_group_name_H-M   'P 1'
#
loop_
_entity.id
_entity.type
_entity.pdbx_description
1 polymer ?
#
loop_
_entity_poly.entity_id
_entity_poly.type
_entity_poly.pdbx_seq_one_letter_code
_entity_poly.pdbx_strand_id
1 'polypeptide(L)' 'MRSQESQRYCPRCGSARLRWASGLPQLWSVYDCEECGYRGPLVVEDGELAEKLRKRWLRGLASGRIRKRQQK' A
#
# COMPACT_ATOMS: atom_id res chain seq x y z
N MET A 1 -4.61 -18.33 19.77
CA MET A 1 -3.43 -17.45 19.80
C MET A 1 -3.64 -16.44 18.68
N ARG A 2 -4.00 -15.19 18.99
CA ARG A 2 -4.45 -14.20 17.99
C ARG A 2 -3.24 -13.62 17.25
N SER A 3 -3.27 -13.75 15.94
CA SER A 3 -2.32 -13.26 14.96
C SER A 3 -1.93 -11.80 15.23
N GLN A 4 -0.69 -11.57 15.67
CA GLN A 4 -0.02 -10.31 15.39
C GLN A 4 0.41 -10.37 13.93
N GLU A 5 -0.53 -10.13 13.02
CA GLU A 5 -0.16 -9.80 11.65
C GLU A 5 0.60 -8.47 11.71
N SER A 6 1.90 -8.51 11.46
CA SER A 6 2.71 -7.31 11.22
C SER A 6 1.97 -6.48 10.17
N GLN A 7 1.33 -5.37 10.58
CA GLN A 7 0.50 -4.59 9.68
C GLN A 7 1.40 -3.92 8.65
N ARG A 8 1.39 -4.45 7.42
CA ARG A 8 2.13 -3.90 6.29
C ARG A 8 1.27 -2.85 5.62
N TYR A 9 1.83 -1.66 5.44
CA TYR A 9 1.20 -0.51 4.84
C TYR A 9 1.87 -0.12 3.53
N CYS A 10 1.07 0.41 2.61
CA CYS A 10 1.56 0.85 1.31
C CYS A 10 2.42 2.12 1.47
N PRO A 11 3.66 2.16 0.94
CA PRO A 11 4.52 3.34 1.02
C PRO A 11 3.99 4.54 0.23
N ARG A 12 3.00 4.36 -0.65
CA ARG A 12 2.47 5.40 -1.52
C ARG A 12 1.19 6.05 -0.98
N CYS A 13 0.25 5.26 -0.45
CA CYS A 13 -1.05 5.74 0.02
C CYS A 13 -1.32 5.50 1.51
N GLY A 14 -0.42 4.81 2.22
CA GLY A 14 -0.60 4.46 3.64
C GLY A 14 -1.74 3.46 3.90
N SER A 15 -2.24 2.78 2.87
CA SER A 15 -3.30 1.79 3.04
C SER A 15 -2.73 0.46 3.52
N ALA A 16 -3.44 -0.20 4.44
CA ALA A 16 -3.15 -1.58 4.86
C ALA A 16 -3.61 -2.62 3.84
N ARG A 17 -4.26 -2.21 2.73
CA ARG A 17 -4.71 -3.10 1.65
C ARG A 17 -3.57 -3.43 0.70
N LEU A 18 -2.59 -4.19 1.21
CA LEU A 18 -1.51 -4.79 0.44
C LEU A 18 -1.76 -6.30 0.34
N ARG A 19 -1.73 -6.83 -0.88
CA ARG A 19 -1.74 -8.26 -1.15
C ARG A 19 -0.38 -8.70 -1.63
N TRP A 20 0.00 -9.93 -1.33
CA TRP A 20 1.20 -10.50 -1.94
C TRP A 20 0.91 -10.78 -3.41
N ALA A 21 1.84 -10.47 -4.31
CA ALA A 21 1.71 -10.72 -5.73
C ALA A 21 1.95 -12.21 -6.01
N SER A 22 1.00 -13.05 -5.57
CA SER A 22 1.02 -14.50 -5.72
C SER A 22 0.72 -14.88 -7.16
N GLY A 23 1.76 -14.96 -8.00
CA GLY A 23 1.58 -15.35 -9.40
C GLY A 23 2.78 -16.03 -10.04
N LEU A 24 4.00 -15.84 -9.50
CA LEU A 24 5.18 -16.55 -9.95
C LEU A 24 6.07 -16.92 -8.76
N PRO A 25 6.68 -18.12 -8.77
CA PRO A 25 7.61 -18.56 -7.72
C PRO A 25 8.82 -17.62 -7.56
N GLN A 26 9.15 -16.83 -8.57
CA GLN A 26 10.26 -15.85 -8.54
C GLN A 26 9.90 -14.54 -7.81
N LEU A 27 8.61 -14.26 -7.58
CA LEU A 27 8.08 -12.94 -7.16
C LEU A 27 7.64 -12.91 -5.68
N TRP A 28 8.20 -13.81 -4.87
CA TRP A 28 7.92 -14.00 -3.45
C TRP A 28 8.22 -12.82 -2.51
N SER A 29 8.63 -11.67 -3.04
CA SER A 29 8.88 -10.47 -2.23
C SER A 29 8.13 -9.26 -2.75
N VAL A 30 7.14 -9.42 -3.65
CA VAL A 30 6.41 -8.29 -4.23
C VAL A 30 5.01 -8.20 -3.64
N TYR A 31 4.65 -6.98 -3.23
CA TYR A 31 3.31 -6.63 -2.77
C TYR A 31 2.60 -5.79 -3.82
N ASP A 32 1.30 -5.99 -3.94
CA ASP A 32 0.39 -5.22 -4.77
C ASP A 32 -0.64 -4.49 -3.88
N CYS A 33 -0.80 -3.19 -4.09
CA CYS A 33 -1.75 -2.36 -3.37
C CYS A 33 -2.98 -2.10 -4.24
N GLU A 34 -4.12 -2.63 -3.81
CA GLU A 34 -5.40 -2.52 -4.50
C GLU A 34 -5.93 -1.07 -4.58
N GLU A 35 -5.46 -0.18 -3.70
CA GLU A 35 -5.99 1.18 -3.61
C GLU A 35 -5.30 2.20 -4.52
N CYS A 36 -3.98 2.09 -4.68
CA CYS A 36 -3.19 3.02 -5.49
C CYS A 36 -2.50 2.37 -6.69
N GLY A 37 -2.56 1.03 -6.79
CA GLY A 37 -1.88 0.25 -7.82
C GLY A 37 -0.36 0.23 -7.68
N TYR A 38 0.15 0.40 -6.44
CA TYR A 38 1.56 0.22 -6.11
C TYR A 38 1.90 -1.27 -6.19
N ARG A 39 2.92 -1.64 -6.97
CA ARG A 39 3.44 -3.00 -7.05
C ARG A 39 4.94 -2.97 -6.82
N GLY A 40 5.42 -3.60 -5.76
CA GLY A 40 6.85 -3.61 -5.43
C GLY A 40 7.16 -4.27 -4.10
N PRO A 41 8.45 -4.42 -3.77
CA PRO A 41 8.87 -5.12 -2.56
C PRO A 41 8.84 -4.27 -1.29
N LEU A 42 8.66 -2.96 -1.41
CA LEU A 42 8.71 -2.06 -0.28
C LEU A 42 7.35 -2.00 0.44
N VAL A 43 7.38 -2.26 1.74
CA VAL A 43 6.24 -2.11 2.64
C VAL A 43 6.66 -1.28 3.84
N VAL A 44 5.71 -0.56 4.41
CA VAL A 44 5.89 0.21 5.64
C VAL A 44 5.28 -0.60 6.77
N GLU A 45 6.03 -0.93 7.81
CA GLU A 45 5.49 -1.64 8.98
C GLU A 45 5.14 -0.68 10.13
N ASP A 46 5.51 0.60 9.98
CA ASP A 46 5.27 1.64 10.96
C ASP A 46 3.88 2.27 10.78
N GLY A 47 3.01 2.05 11.77
CA GLY A 47 1.63 2.53 11.75
C GLY A 47 1.50 4.06 11.80
N GLU A 48 2.40 4.75 12.51
CA GLU A 48 2.36 6.22 12.61
C GLU A 48 2.74 6.86 11.26
N LEU A 49 3.78 6.33 10.62
CA LEU A 49 4.19 6.74 9.28
C LEU A 49 3.11 6.45 8.24
N ALA A 50 2.46 5.29 8.35
CA ALA A 50 1.34 4.92 7.49
C ALA A 50 0.18 5.91 7.60
N GLU A 51 -0.17 6.34 8.81
CA GLU A 51 -1.24 7.31 9.02
C GLU A 51 -0.89 8.68 8.41
N LYS A 52 0.35 9.15 8.58
CA LYS A 52 0.84 10.39 7.96
C LYS A 52 0.80 10.31 6.43
N LEU A 53 1.24 9.20 5.86
CA LEU A 53 1.16 8.92 4.42
C LEU A 53 -0.30 8.94 3.94
N ARG A 54 -1.20 8.31 4.68
CA ARG A 54 -2.64 8.28 4.38
C ARG A 54 -3.25 9.67 4.32
N LYS A 55 -3.01 10.49 5.35
CA LYS A 55 -3.49 11.88 5.41
C LYS A 55 -2.94 12.72 4.27
N ARG A 56 -1.66 12.57 3.92
CA ARG A 56 -1.02 13.28 2.79
C ARG A 56 -1.66 12.86 1.46
N TRP A 57 -1.89 11.57 1.27
CA TRP A 57 -2.47 11.03 0.05
C TRP A 57 -3.93 11.47 -0.13
N LEU A 58 -4.75 11.40 0.92
CA LEU A 58 -6.14 11.88 0.89
C LEU A 58 -6.23 13.38 0.59
N ARG A 59 -5.34 14.20 1.18
CA ARG A 59 -5.24 15.62 0.84
C ARG A 59 -4.87 15.82 -0.63
N GLY A 60 -3.93 15.05 -1.15
CA GLY A 60 -3.53 15.12 -2.56
C GLY A 60 -4.64 14.69 -3.53
N LEU A 61 -5.49 13.73 -3.14
CA LEU A 61 -6.70 13.37 -3.88
C LEU A 61 -7.73 14.49 -3.87
N ALA A 62 -8.00 15.09 -2.71
CA ALA A 62 -8.94 16.20 -2.57
C ALA A 62 -8.51 17.43 -3.39
N SER A 63 -7.21 17.72 -3.42
CA SER A 63 -6.64 18.80 -4.24
C SER A 63 -6.48 18.44 -5.73
N GLY A 64 -6.88 17.24 -6.17
CA GLY A 64 -6.74 16.80 -7.57
C GLY A 64 -5.30 16.60 -8.05
N ARG A 65 -4.30 16.71 -7.16
CA ARG A 65 -2.87 16.62 -7.47
C ARG A 65 -2.42 15.18 -7.69
N ILE A 66 -3.13 14.22 -7.09
CA ILE A 66 -2.85 12.79 -7.21
C ILE A 66 -3.99 12.14 -8.01
N ARG A 67 -3.66 11.42 -9.08
CA ARG A 67 -4.61 10.61 -9.84
C ARG A 67 -4.55 9.16 -9.34
N LYS A 68 -5.71 8.55 -9.06
CA LYS A 68 -5.76 7.10 -8.82
C LYS A 68 -5.45 6.39 -10.14
N ARG A 69 -4.66 5.32 -10.07
CA ARG A 69 -4.38 4.46 -11.24
C ARG A 69 -5.68 3.72 -11.59
N GLN A 70 -6.33 4.09 -12.69
CA GLN A 70 -7.35 3.25 -13.31
C GLN A 70 -6.62 2.16 -14.09
N GLN A 71 -6.70 0.91 -13.63
CA GLN A 71 -6.34 -0.24 -14.43
C GLN A 71 -7.66 -0.70 -15.08
N LYS A 72 -7.72 -0.59 -16.41
CA LYS A 72 -8.85 -0.96 -17.27
C LYS A 72 -8.93 -2.47 -17.45
#